data_AF-A0A1B2EAP5-F1
#
_entry.id   AF-A0A1B2EAP5-F1
#
_cell.length_a   1.000
_cell.length_b   1.000
_cell.length_c   1.000
_cell.angle_alpha   90.00
_cell.angle_beta   90.00
_cell.angle_gamma   90.00
#
_symmetry.space_group_name_H-M   'P 1'
#
loop_
_entity.id
_entity.type
_entity.pdbx_description
1 polymer ?
#
loop_
_entity_poly.entity_id
_entity_poly.type
_entity_poly.pdbx_seq_one_letter_code
_entity_poly.pdbx_strand_id
1 'polypeptide(L)'
;MALCQSLDNNGEKPLSLDTSLTYALGFDSLKLMQFFAGVEELYPGVALEDWFIEHSTDGRDTLRSAVSHLAQFLAPRATKG
;
A
#
# COMPACT_ATOMS: atom_id res chain seq x y z
N MET A 1 -13.23 7.52 -2.56
CA MET A 1 -13.30 8.32 -1.30
C MET A 1 -13.53 7.50 -0.02
N ALA A 2 -13.89 6.21 -0.08
CA ALA A 2 -14.19 5.43 1.14
C ALA A 2 -12.97 5.10 2.01
N LEU A 3 -11.79 4.94 1.39
CA LEU A 3 -10.56 4.55 2.09
C LEU A 3 -10.06 5.67 3.02
N CYS A 4 -9.97 6.90 2.53
CA CYS A 4 -9.56 8.05 3.34
C CYS A 4 -10.51 8.31 4.52
N GLN A 5 -11.82 8.16 4.32
CA GLN A 5 -12.80 8.31 5.41
C GLN A 5 -12.70 7.20 6.45
N SER A 6 -12.37 5.98 6.05
CA SER A 6 -12.14 4.86 6.98
C SER A 6 -10.87 5.01 7.80
N LEU A 7 -9.85 5.69 7.24
CA LEU A 7 -8.62 6.05 7.94
C LEU A 7 -8.85 7.22 8.91
N ASP A 8 -9.70 8.17 8.54
CA ASP A 8 -10.02 9.36 9.35
C ASP A 8 -10.97 9.05 10.54
N ASN A 9 -11.88 8.07 10.40
CA ASN A 9 -12.83 7.70 11.46
C ASN A 9 -12.22 6.88 12.62
N ASN A 10 -10.97 6.39 12.51
CA ASN A 10 -10.30 5.59 13.55
C ASN A 10 -9.46 6.48 14.50
N GLY A 11 -10.12 7.50 15.07
CA GLY A 11 -9.67 8.41 16.13
C GLY A 11 -8.24 8.23 16.69
N GLU A 12 -7.43 9.26 16.48
CA GLU A 12 -6.29 9.66 17.33
C GLU A 12 -5.03 8.78 17.36
N LYS A 13 -4.91 7.74 16.52
CA LYS A 13 -3.62 7.06 16.32
C LYS A 13 -3.03 7.37 14.94
N PRO A 14 -1.84 8.01 14.86
CA PRO A 14 -1.17 8.17 13.58
C PRO A 14 -0.98 6.79 12.96
N LEU A 15 -1.42 6.63 11.70
CA LEU A 15 -1.13 5.45 10.90
C LEU A 15 0.38 5.24 10.87
N SER A 16 0.85 4.18 11.53
CA SER A 16 2.26 3.82 11.50
C SER A 16 2.57 3.20 10.14
N LEU A 17 3.78 3.43 9.64
CA LEU A 17 4.24 2.71 8.44
C LEU A 17 4.29 1.20 8.68
N ASP A 18 4.44 0.77 9.93
CA ASP A 18 4.46 -0.65 10.31
C ASP A 18 3.05 -1.26 10.44
N THR A 19 2.00 -0.52 10.10
CA THR A 19 0.62 -0.99 10.13
C THR A 19 0.31 -1.85 8.90
N SER A 20 -0.12 -3.09 9.14
CA SER A 20 -0.59 -4.04 8.11
C SER A 20 -1.96 -3.64 7.53
N LEU A 21 -2.09 -3.69 6.20
CA LEU A 21 -3.33 -3.39 5.50
C LEU A 21 -4.45 -4.38 5.85
N THR A 22 -4.16 -5.68 5.84
CA THR A 22 -5.15 -6.72 6.12
C THR A 22 -5.34 -6.95 7.62
N TYR A 23 -4.26 -7.15 8.38
CA TYR A 23 -4.34 -7.56 9.78
C TYR A 23 -4.73 -6.40 10.71
N ALA A 24 -4.14 -5.21 10.50
CA ALA A 24 -4.36 -4.07 11.40
C ALA A 24 -5.46 -3.12 10.92
N LEU A 25 -5.56 -2.86 9.61
CA LEU A 25 -6.61 -2.00 9.05
C LEU A 25 -7.86 -2.76 8.58
N GLY A 26 -7.83 -4.10 8.59
CA GLY A 26 -8.99 -4.91 8.21
C GLY A 26 -9.40 -4.71 6.75
N PHE A 27 -8.44 -4.51 5.84
CA PHE A 27 -8.77 -4.38 4.43
C PHE A 27 -9.26 -5.71 3.89
N ASP A 28 -10.54 -5.74 3.53
CA ASP A 28 -11.15 -6.80 2.74
C ASP A 28 -10.74 -6.69 1.25
N SER A 29 -11.09 -7.71 0.46
CA SER A 29 -10.72 -7.79 -0.96
C SER A 29 -11.14 -6.55 -1.77
N LEU A 30 -12.28 -5.92 -1.43
CA LEU A 30 -12.75 -4.74 -2.13
C LEU A 30 -11.91 -3.51 -1.76
N LYS A 31 -11.60 -3.32 -0.49
CA LYS A 31 -10.72 -2.21 -0.04
C LYS A 31 -9.30 -2.36 -0.57
N LEU A 32 -8.78 -3.59 -0.67
CA LEU A 32 -7.50 -3.86 -1.31
C LEU A 32 -7.53 -3.48 -2.79
N MET A 33 -8.54 -3.91 -3.54
CA MET A 33 -8.70 -3.52 -4.95
C MET A 33 -8.79 -1.99 -5.10
N GLN A 34 -9.55 -1.30 -4.24
CA GLN A 34 -9.63 0.16 -4.26
C GLN A 34 -8.30 0.83 -3.93
N PHE A 35 -7.53 0.25 -3.01
CA PHE A 35 -6.19 0.73 -2.67
C PHE A 35 -5.23 0.56 -3.85
N PHE A 36 -5.19 -0.61 -4.48
CA PHE A 36 -4.34 -0.87 -5.65
C PHE A 36 -4.70 0.04 -6.81
N ALA A 37 -5.98 0.17 -7.13
CA ALA A 37 -6.45 1.07 -8.19
C ALA A 37 -6.05 2.53 -7.92
N GLY A 38 -6.16 3.00 -6.67
CA GLY A 38 -5.74 4.35 -6.31
C GLY A 38 -4.23 4.57 -6.43
N VAL A 39 -3.41 3.54 -6.14
CA VAL A 39 -1.96 3.62 -6.32
C VAL A 39 -1.59 3.62 -7.81
N GLU A 40 -2.20 2.76 -8.61
CA GLU A 40 -1.97 2.69 -10.06
C GLU A 40 -2.40 3.98 -10.78
N GLU A 41 -3.49 4.62 -10.35
CA GLU A 41 -3.93 5.92 -10.86
C GLU A 41 -2.89 7.03 -10.61
N LEU A 42 -2.24 7.02 -9.45
CA LEU A 42 -1.21 7.99 -9.09
C LEU A 42 0.16 7.68 -9.68
N TYR A 43 0.48 6.39 -9.83
CA TYR A 43 1.77 5.89 -10.31
C TYR A 43 1.55 4.85 -11.42
N PRO A 44 1.27 5.31 -12.66
CA PRO A 44 1.02 4.42 -13.78
C PRO A 44 2.19 3.45 -14.02
N GLY A 45 1.88 2.16 -14.17
CA GLY A 45 2.87 1.11 -14.41
C GLY A 45 3.44 0.47 -13.15
N VAL A 46 2.92 0.80 -11.97
CA VAL A 46 3.25 0.10 -10.72
C VAL A 46 2.08 -0.78 -10.29
N ALA A 47 2.26 -2.10 -10.35
CA ALA A 47 1.27 -3.08 -9.91
C ALA A 47 1.62 -3.57 -8.49
N LEU A 48 0.74 -3.30 -7.52
CA LEU A 48 0.92 -3.75 -6.13
C LEU A 48 0.44 -5.19 -5.88
N GLU A 49 -0.18 -5.83 -6.88
CA GLU A 49 -0.72 -7.19 -6.74
C GLU A 49 0.38 -8.21 -6.44
N ASP A 50 1.51 -8.14 -7.18
CA ASP A 50 2.67 -9.02 -6.96
C ASP A 50 3.26 -8.81 -5.56
N TRP A 51 3.45 -7.55 -5.16
CA TRP A 51 3.89 -7.21 -3.80
C TRP A 51 2.95 -7.78 -2.74
N PHE A 52 1.64 -7.68 -2.94
CA PHE A 52 0.66 -8.18 -2.00
C PHE A 52 0.68 -9.71 -1.92
N ILE A 53 0.83 -10.44 -3.02
CA ILE A 53 0.97 -11.90 -2.99
C ILE A 53 2.19 -12.31 -2.14
N GLU A 54 3.30 -11.60 -2.25
CA GLU A 54 4.51 -11.88 -1.49
C GLU A 54 4.40 -11.52 0.01
N HIS A 55 3.64 -10.48 0.35
CA HIS A 55 3.64 -9.87 1.69
C HIS A 55 2.34 -10.03 2.48
N SER A 56 1.26 -10.50 1.86
CA SER A 56 -0.06 -10.70 2.51
C SER A 56 -0.05 -11.78 3.60
N THR A 57 0.95 -12.66 3.59
CA THR A 57 1.14 -13.66 4.63
C THR A 57 1.73 -13.04 5.90
N ASP A 58 1.13 -13.39 7.04
CA ASP A 58 1.59 -13.05 8.40
C ASP A 58 1.63 -11.54 8.70
N GLY A 59 0.80 -10.73 8.03
CA GLY A 59 0.68 -9.29 8.30
C GLY A 59 1.88 -8.45 7.86
N ARG A 60 2.64 -8.94 6.86
CA ARG A 60 3.82 -8.23 6.31
C ARG A 60 3.46 -7.20 5.23
N ASP A 61 2.19 -7.13 4.87
CA ASP A 61 1.55 -6.15 3.97
C ASP A 61 1.40 -4.78 4.66
N THR A 62 2.51 -4.27 5.18
CA THR A 62 2.56 -2.98 5.87
C THR A 62 2.64 -1.82 4.89
N LEU A 63 2.22 -0.63 5.33
CA LEU A 63 2.44 0.59 4.55
C LEU A 63 3.92 0.81 4.22
N ARG A 64 4.84 0.44 5.13
CA ARG A 64 6.29 0.51 4.93
C ARG A 64 6.75 -0.37 3.78
N SER A 65 6.29 -1.63 3.74
CA SER A 65 6.69 -2.55 2.68
C SER A 65 6.09 -2.13 1.34
N ALA A 66 4.85 -1.63 1.31
CA ALA A 66 4.24 -1.05 0.11
C ALA A 66 5.05 0.14 -0.42
N VAL A 67 5.35 1.13 0.43
CA VAL A 67 6.16 2.30 0.05
C VAL A 67 7.57 1.89 -0.40
N SER A 68 8.18 0.90 0.28
CA SER A 68 9.51 0.41 -0.10
C SER A 68 9.51 -0.26 -1.47
N HIS A 69 8.43 -0.98 -1.82
CA HIS A 69 8.23 -1.54 -3.14
C HIS A 69 8.03 -0.43 -4.19
N LEU A 70 7.14 0.53 -3.93
CA LEU A 70 6.90 1.67 -4.82
C LEU A 70 8.17 2.49 -5.08
N ALA A 71 9.02 2.70 -4.06
CA ALA A 71 10.27 3.43 -4.19
C ALA A 71 11.24 2.80 -5.21
N GLN A 72 11.16 1.50 -5.48
CA GLN A 72 11.99 0.83 -6.49
C GLN A 72 11.64 1.28 -7.91
N PHE A 73 10.39 1.66 -8.15
CA PHE A 73 9.90 2.14 -9.45
C PHE A 73 10.06 3.65 -9.62
N LEU A 74 10.03 4.38 -8.50
CA LEU A 74 10.14 5.85 -8.47
C LEU A 74 11.58 6.35 -8.32
N ALA A 75 12.51 5.51 -7.84
CA ALA A 75 13.91 5.85 -7.86
C ALA A 75 14.32 6.14 -9.32
N PRO A 76 15.02 7.26 -9.60
CA PRO A 76 15.53 7.49 -10.93
C PRO A 76 16.36 6.27 -11.28
N ARG A 77 15.97 5.55 -12.35
CA ARG A 77 16.86 4.61 -13.01
C ARG A 77 18.18 5.36 -13.15
N ALA A 78 19.17 5.02 -12.35
CA ALA A 78 20.50 5.54 -12.50
C ALA A 78 20.91 5.09 -13.90
N THR A 79 20.72 5.98 -14.87
CA THR A 79 21.30 5.90 -16.19
C THR A 79 22.79 5.82 -15.91
N LYS A 80 23.31 4.60 -15.89
CA LYS A 80 24.73 4.34 -16.09
C LYS A 80 25.03 4.88 -17.48
N GLY A 81 25.41 6.15 -17.53
CA GLY A 81 26.14 6.74 -18.65
C GLY A 81 27.55 6.18 -18.69
#